data_AF-A0A957H788-F1
#
_entry.id   AF-A0A957H788-F1
#
_cell.length_a   1.000
_cell.length_b   1.000
_cell.length_c   1.000
_cell.angle_alpha   90.00
_cell.angle_beta   90.00
_cell.angle_gamma   90.00
#
_symmetry.space_group_name_H-M   'P 1'
#
loop_
_entity.id
_entity.type
_entity.pdbx_description
1 polymer ?
#
loop_
_entity_poly.entity_id
_entity_poly.type
_entity_poly.pdbx_seq_one_letter_code
_entity_poly.pdbx_strand_id
1 'polypeptide(L)'
;DLTLNVLADHWRTVYNEMAPQISLPAAPDILADEKAGLKEIGNYLMTPVYVGLLLTRDDLSRLGRQFRLPRGFGSREQMMTNLLRSAAQYDEMPQLMTALAALLAENQERYAAWQAEWPGLVPFIAPWGARLASTIQLANDISAQAA
;
A
#
# COMPACT_ATOMS: atom_id res chain seq x y z
N ASP A 1 -9.48 3.38 -25.45
CA ASP A 1 -10.89 3.59 -25.04
C ASP A 1 -11.30 5.00 -25.43
N LEU A 2 -12.38 5.16 -26.21
CA LEU A 2 -12.84 6.45 -26.73
C LEU A 2 -13.25 7.42 -25.61
N THR A 3 -13.82 6.89 -24.52
CA THR A 3 -14.33 7.68 -23.40
C THR A 3 -13.20 8.35 -22.62
N LEU A 4 -12.13 7.60 -22.35
CA LEU A 4 -10.95 8.11 -21.65
C LEU A 4 -10.22 9.18 -22.47
N ASN A 5 -10.14 9.00 -23.79
CA ASN A 5 -9.53 9.98 -24.69
C ASN A 5 -10.32 11.31 -24.72
N VAL A 6 -11.65 11.26 -24.82
CA VAL A 6 -12.50 12.47 -24.78
C VAL A 6 -12.39 13.19 -23.44
N LEU A 7 -12.36 12.46 -22.32
CA LEU A 7 -12.17 13.04 -21.00
C LEU A 7 -10.79 13.70 -20.85
N ALA A 8 -9.73 13.08 -21.38
CA ALA A 8 -8.37 13.63 -21.32
C ALA A 8 -8.22 14.91 -22.16
N ASP A 9 -8.82 14.97 -23.35
CA ASP A 9 -8.79 16.18 -24.20
C ASP A 9 -9.68 17.29 -23.62
N HIS A 10 -10.83 16.95 -23.05
CA HIS A 10 -11.65 17.91 -22.31
C HIS A 10 -10.91 18.46 -21.08
N TRP A 11 -10.20 17.60 -20.34
CA TRP A 11 -9.37 18.00 -19.20
C TRP A 11 -8.29 19.01 -19.60
N ARG A 12 -7.56 18.76 -20.69
CA ARG A 12 -6.56 19.72 -21.22
C ARG A 12 -7.17 21.07 -21.56
N THR A 13 -8.40 21.08 -22.04
CA THR A 13 -9.10 22.30 -22.47
C THR A 13 -9.68 23.08 -21.29
N VAL A 14 -10.17 22.39 -20.25
CA VAL A 14 -10.86 23.02 -19.10
C VAL A 14 -9.92 23.38 -17.95
N TYR A 15 -8.80 22.67 -17.78
CA TYR A 15 -7.90 22.82 -16.61
C TYR A 15 -6.48 23.27 -16.98
N ASN A 16 -6.33 24.11 -18.01
CA ASN A 16 -5.02 24.59 -18.47
C ASN A 16 -4.28 25.49 -17.44
N GLU A 17 -4.92 25.91 -16.34
CA GLU A 17 -4.32 26.87 -15.40
C GLU A 17 -4.07 26.35 -13.97
N MET A 18 -4.69 25.25 -13.53
CA MET A 18 -4.48 24.71 -12.17
C MET A 18 -4.58 23.18 -12.15
N ALA A 19 -3.43 22.50 -12.20
CA ALA A 19 -3.39 21.09 -11.83
C ALA A 19 -3.87 20.94 -10.37
N PRO A 20 -4.75 19.98 -10.05
CA PRO A 20 -5.25 19.82 -8.69
C PRO A 20 -4.09 19.44 -7.76
N GLN A 21 -3.91 20.20 -6.70
CA GLN A 21 -2.98 19.86 -5.63
C GLN A 21 -3.63 18.85 -4.70
N ILE A 22 -3.49 17.57 -5.05
CA ILE A 22 -3.96 16.49 -4.19
C ILE A 22 -2.85 16.16 -3.20
N SER A 23 -3.13 16.38 -1.92
CA SER A 23 -2.27 15.97 -0.81
C SER A 23 -2.96 14.89 0.01
N LEU A 24 -2.24 13.82 0.33
CA LEU A 24 -2.70 12.84 1.31
C LEU A 24 -2.38 13.34 2.73
N PRO A 25 -3.22 13.06 3.73
CA PRO A 25 -2.88 13.17 5.14
C PRO A 25 -1.48 12.60 5.43
N ALA A 26 -0.77 13.23 6.37
CA ALA A 26 0.49 12.69 6.86
C ALA A 26 0.26 11.31 7.48
N ALA A 27 1.08 10.33 7.08
CA ALA A 27 1.09 9.04 7.72
C ALA A 27 1.85 9.17 9.05
N PRO A 28 1.37 8.54 10.14
CA PRO A 28 2.09 8.55 11.41
C PRO A 28 3.41 7.79 11.27
N ASP A 29 4.45 8.24 11.98
CA ASP A 29 5.73 7.53 12.06
C ASP A 29 5.62 6.38 13.06
N ILE A 30 5.23 5.21 12.57
CA ILE A 30 5.00 4.03 13.42
C ILE A 30 6.29 3.38 13.93
N LEU A 31 7.44 3.65 13.31
CA LEU A 31 8.72 3.08 13.75
C LEU A 31 9.39 3.94 14.83
N ALA A 32 9.13 5.25 14.83
CA ALA A 32 9.62 6.14 15.89
C ALA A 32 8.87 5.96 17.23
N ASP A 33 7.67 5.39 17.22
CA ASP A 33 6.93 5.10 18.45
C ASP A 33 7.36 3.76 19.04
N GLU A 34 8.18 3.80 20.10
CA GLU A 34 8.61 2.60 20.85
C GLU A 34 7.45 1.78 21.43
N LYS A 35 6.23 2.35 21.50
CA LYS A 35 5.02 1.65 21.96
C LYS A 35 4.21 1.02 20.83
N ALA A 36 4.59 1.24 19.57
CA ALA A 36 3.90 0.65 18.43
C ALA A 36 4.03 -0.88 18.45
N GLY A 37 2.93 -1.56 18.75
CA GLY A 37 2.85 -3.01 18.69
C GLY A 37 2.35 -3.50 17.34
N LEU A 38 2.24 -4.83 17.19
CA LEU A 38 1.73 -5.47 15.97
C LEU A 38 0.31 -5.00 15.59
N LYS A 39 -0.48 -4.53 16.56
CA LYS A 39 -1.83 -4.01 16.31
C LYS A 39 -1.76 -2.65 15.62
N GLU A 40 -0.90 -1.76 16.08
CA GLU A 40 -0.68 -0.43 15.52
C GLU A 40 -0.10 -0.54 14.10
N ILE A 41 0.88 -1.43 13.91
CA ILE A 41 1.42 -1.77 12.59
C ILE A 41 0.31 -2.32 11.67
N GLY A 42 -0.50 -3.26 12.17
CA GLY A 42 -1.62 -3.81 11.39
C GLY A 42 -2.65 -2.76 10.99
N ASN A 43 -3.01 -1.85 11.89
CA ASN A 43 -3.93 -0.75 11.61
C ASN A 43 -3.36 0.23 10.58
N TYR A 44 -2.08 0.56 10.70
CA TYR A 44 -1.36 1.38 9.71
C TYR A 44 -1.46 0.73 8.33
N LEU A 45 -1.07 -0.54 8.22
CA LEU A 45 -1.07 -1.28 6.95
C LEU A 45 -2.47 -1.44 6.35
N MET A 46 -3.53 -1.43 7.17
CA MET A 46 -4.91 -1.48 6.69
C MET A 46 -5.52 -0.13 6.32
N THR A 47 -4.81 0.97 6.59
CA THR A 47 -5.30 2.32 6.32
C THR A 47 -4.80 2.79 4.94
N PRO A 48 -5.64 2.81 3.89
CA PRO A 48 -5.16 2.99 2.51
C PRO A 48 -4.48 4.33 2.27
N VAL A 49 -4.94 5.37 2.96
CA VAL A 49 -4.37 6.72 2.85
C VAL A 49 -2.94 6.81 3.45
N TYR A 50 -2.57 5.89 4.35
CA TYR A 50 -1.22 5.77 4.89
C TYR A 50 -0.34 4.81 4.10
N VAL A 51 -0.94 3.90 3.33
CA VAL A 51 -0.19 2.86 2.59
C VAL A 51 -0.04 3.20 1.11
N GLY A 52 -0.91 4.03 0.56
CA GLY A 52 -0.98 4.29 -0.87
C GLY A 52 -1.71 3.19 -1.66
N LEU A 53 -2.24 2.17 -0.98
CA LEU A 53 -2.96 1.05 -1.57
C LEU A 53 -4.02 0.48 -0.62
N LEU A 54 -5.15 0.08 -1.17
CA LEU A 54 -6.15 -0.72 -0.45
C LEU A 54 -5.74 -2.19 -0.46
N LEU A 55 -5.27 -2.70 0.68
CA LEU A 55 -5.08 -4.15 0.85
C LEU A 55 -6.43 -4.84 1.04
N THR A 56 -6.78 -5.72 0.11
CA THR A 56 -8.05 -6.45 0.10
C THR A 56 -7.96 -7.75 0.90
N ARG A 57 -9.11 -8.38 1.14
CA ARG A 57 -9.14 -9.72 1.76
C ARG A 57 -8.42 -10.77 0.92
N ASP A 58 -8.44 -10.63 -0.40
CA ASP A 58 -7.79 -11.56 -1.30
C ASP A 58 -6.26 -11.42 -1.22
N ASP A 59 -5.76 -10.19 -1.15
CA ASP A 59 -4.34 -9.91 -0.92
C ASP A 59 -3.85 -10.54 0.39
N LEU A 60 -4.60 -10.35 1.49
CA LEU A 60 -4.28 -10.94 2.78
C LEU A 60 -4.37 -12.47 2.77
N SER A 61 -5.31 -13.02 2.00
CA SER A 61 -5.44 -14.47 1.83
C SER A 61 -4.27 -15.04 1.02
N ARG A 62 -3.79 -14.31 0.01
CA ARG A 62 -2.64 -14.68 -0.81
C ARG A 62 -1.36 -14.68 0.01
N LEU A 63 -1.15 -13.64 0.84
CA LEU A 63 -0.05 -13.60 1.80
C LEU A 63 -0.16 -14.76 2.79
N GLY A 64 -1.32 -14.97 3.42
CA GLY A 64 -1.51 -16.04 4.41
C GLY A 64 -1.28 -17.47 3.89
N ARG A 65 -1.52 -17.72 2.59
CA ARG A 65 -1.22 -19.03 1.96
C ARG A 65 0.27 -19.36 2.00
N GLN A 66 1.14 -18.38 1.83
CA GLN A 66 2.60 -18.59 1.84
C GLN A 66 3.11 -19.01 3.22
N PHE A 67 2.47 -18.50 4.28
CA PHE A 67 2.84 -18.76 5.68
C PHE A 67 2.01 -19.88 6.33
N ARG A 68 1.23 -20.63 5.54
CA ARG A 68 0.33 -21.72 6.01
C ARG A 68 -0.61 -21.27 7.15
N LEU A 69 -0.99 -20.00 7.17
CA LEU A 69 -1.85 -19.45 8.21
C LEU A 69 -3.32 -19.75 7.90
N PRO A 70 -4.18 -19.93 8.95
CA PRO A 70 -5.60 -20.11 8.74
C PRO A 70 -6.14 -18.95 7.90
N ARG A 71 -6.91 -19.27 6.85
CA ARG A 71 -7.60 -18.28 5.99
C ARG A 71 -8.51 -17.44 6.89
N GLY A 72 -7.98 -16.33 7.38
CA GLY A 72 -8.56 -15.62 8.52
C GLY A 72 -10.04 -15.32 8.32
N PHE A 73 -10.86 -15.76 9.27
CA PHE A 73 -12.20 -15.24 9.46
C PHE A 73 -12.10 -13.88 10.16
N GLY A 74 -13.10 -13.01 9.97
CA GLY A 74 -13.11 -11.68 10.59
C GLY A 74 -12.74 -10.54 9.63
N SER A 75 -12.58 -9.33 10.15
CA SER A 75 -12.29 -8.11 9.38
C SER A 75 -10.88 -8.11 8.75
N ARG A 76 -10.57 -7.18 7.84
CA ARG A 76 -9.24 -7.10 7.21
C ARG A 76 -8.14 -6.78 8.23
N GLU A 77 -8.46 -5.92 9.19
CA GLU A 77 -7.64 -5.57 10.34
C GLU A 77 -7.32 -6.79 11.19
N GLN A 78 -8.34 -7.61 11.50
CA GLN A 78 -8.14 -8.86 12.22
C GLN A 78 -7.25 -9.83 11.43
N MET A 79 -7.46 -9.95 10.11
CA MET A 79 -6.61 -10.78 9.26
C MET A 79 -5.16 -10.30 9.26
N MET A 80 -4.89 -9.01 9.06
CA MET A 80 -3.54 -8.45 9.08
C MET A 80 -2.85 -8.62 10.44
N THR A 81 -3.54 -8.29 11.54
CA THR A 81 -2.97 -8.49 12.89
C THR A 81 -2.66 -9.96 13.17
N ASN A 82 -3.48 -10.89 12.69
CA ASN A 82 -3.20 -12.32 12.83
C ASN A 82 -2.00 -12.76 11.99
N LEU A 83 -1.86 -12.27 10.76
CA LEU A 83 -0.67 -12.53 9.93
C LEU A 83 0.61 -12.07 10.64
N LEU A 84 0.62 -10.82 11.12
CA LEU A 84 1.76 -10.24 11.84
C LEU A 84 2.09 -11.03 13.11
N ARG A 85 1.07 -11.39 13.90
CA ARG A 85 1.25 -12.18 15.13
C ARG A 85 1.85 -13.54 14.84
N SER A 86 1.32 -14.25 13.84
CA SER A 86 1.83 -15.57 13.50
C SER A 86 3.25 -15.50 12.94
N ALA A 87 3.54 -14.53 12.06
CA ALA A 87 4.90 -14.32 11.58
C ALA A 87 5.89 -14.03 12.72
N ALA A 88 5.50 -13.21 13.70
CA ALA A 88 6.31 -12.98 14.90
C ALA A 88 6.49 -14.25 15.75
N GLN A 89 5.45 -15.08 15.87
CA GLN A 89 5.50 -16.31 16.67
C GLN A 89 6.40 -17.39 16.06
N TYR A 90 6.52 -17.42 14.73
CA TYR A 90 7.28 -18.43 14.00
C TYR A 90 8.58 -17.91 13.41
N ASP A 91 9.04 -16.72 13.83
CA ASP A 91 10.24 -16.04 13.32
C ASP A 91 10.23 -15.85 11.78
N GLU A 92 9.03 -15.67 11.21
CA GLU A 92 8.81 -15.45 9.76
C GLU A 92 8.50 -13.98 9.41
N MET A 93 8.77 -13.05 10.33
CA MET A 93 8.52 -11.62 10.11
C MET A 93 9.26 -11.06 8.88
N PRO A 94 10.56 -11.33 8.67
CA PRO A 94 11.27 -10.87 7.48
C PRO A 94 10.63 -11.36 6.18
N GLN A 95 10.22 -12.63 6.13
CA GLN A 95 9.61 -13.25 4.97
C GLN A 95 8.23 -12.63 4.69
N LEU A 96 7.42 -12.40 5.72
CA LEU A 96 6.11 -11.73 5.58
C LEU A 96 6.27 -10.31 5.04
N MET A 97 7.20 -9.53 5.60
CA MET A 97 7.44 -8.16 5.15
C MET A 97 7.98 -8.12 3.72
N THR A 98 8.85 -9.06 3.35
CA THR A 98 9.36 -9.21 1.98
C THR A 98 8.23 -9.54 0.99
N ALA A 99 7.33 -10.47 1.35
CA ALA A 99 6.18 -10.80 0.53
C ALA A 99 5.19 -9.63 0.38
N LEU A 100 4.99 -8.86 1.45
CA LEU A 100 4.19 -7.64 1.41
C LEU A 100 4.83 -6.58 0.50
N ALA A 101 6.14 -6.33 0.64
CA ALA A 101 6.86 -5.38 -0.20
C ALA A 101 6.76 -5.74 -1.69
N ALA A 102 6.85 -7.02 -2.03
CA ALA A 102 6.65 -7.50 -3.39
C ALA A 102 5.24 -7.22 -3.93
N LEU A 103 4.19 -7.49 -3.12
CA LEU A 103 2.80 -7.18 -3.48
C LEU A 103 2.58 -5.68 -3.72
N LEU A 104 3.19 -4.84 -2.88
CA LEU A 104 3.12 -3.39 -3.02
C LEU A 104 3.88 -2.91 -4.27
N ALA A 105 5.05 -3.49 -4.57
CA ALA A 105 5.84 -3.17 -5.75
C ALA A 105 5.11 -3.49 -7.07
N GLU A 106 4.40 -4.63 -7.15
CA GLU A 106 3.53 -4.94 -8.30
C GLU A 106 2.50 -3.84 -8.56
N ASN A 107 1.95 -3.22 -7.51
CA ASN A 107 0.99 -2.12 -7.65
C ASN A 107 1.67 -0.78 -7.97
N GLN A 108 2.91 -0.57 -7.54
CA GLN A 108 3.72 0.59 -7.92
C GLN A 108 3.96 0.62 -9.43
N GLU A 109 4.24 -0.53 -10.04
CA GLU A 109 4.40 -0.66 -11.49
C GLU A 109 3.10 -0.31 -12.23
N ARG A 110 1.94 -0.70 -11.68
CA ARG A 110 0.63 -0.34 -12.26
C ARG A 110 0.36 1.16 -12.21
N TYR A 111 0.70 1.82 -11.11
CA TYR A 111 0.63 3.30 -11.03
C TYR A 111 1.54 3.97 -12.05
N ALA A 112 2.78 3.48 -12.22
CA ALA A 112 3.69 4.00 -13.22
C ALA A 112 3.14 3.81 -14.65
N ALA A 113 2.57 2.64 -14.96
CA ALA A 113 1.94 2.36 -16.24
C ALA A 113 0.76 3.30 -16.53
N TRP A 114 -0.11 3.54 -15.55
CA TRP A 114 -1.25 4.46 -15.71
C TRP A 114 -0.81 5.91 -15.89
N GLN A 115 0.24 6.35 -15.21
CA GLN A 115 0.79 7.69 -15.40
C GLN A 115 1.37 7.89 -16.81
N ALA A 116 2.01 6.85 -17.36
CA ALA A 116 2.54 6.87 -18.72
C ALA A 116 1.43 6.83 -19.77
N GLU A 117 0.41 5.99 -19.59
CA GLU A 117 -0.72 5.86 -20.50
C GLU A 117 -1.66 7.09 -20.45
N TRP A 118 -1.84 7.68 -19.27
CA TRP A 118 -2.78 8.77 -19.02
C TRP A 118 -2.11 9.94 -18.27
N PRO A 119 -1.32 10.80 -18.95
CA PRO A 119 -0.60 11.90 -18.29
C PRO A 119 -1.49 12.88 -17.51
N GLY A 120 -2.77 13.04 -17.91
CA GLY A 120 -3.73 13.87 -17.18
C GLY A 120 -4.09 13.35 -15.79
N LEU A 121 -3.85 12.06 -15.51
CA LEU A 121 -4.09 11.44 -14.19
C LEU A 121 -2.91 11.60 -13.23
N VAL A 122 -1.75 12.07 -13.70
CA VAL A 122 -0.53 12.19 -12.88
C VAL A 122 -0.77 12.93 -11.55
N PRO A 123 -1.44 14.09 -11.50
CA PRO A 123 -1.70 14.80 -10.24
C PRO A 123 -2.53 14.00 -9.23
N PHE A 124 -3.34 13.06 -9.71
CA PHE A 124 -4.22 12.22 -8.89
C PHE A 124 -3.53 10.95 -8.40
N ILE A 125 -2.63 10.38 -9.19
CA ILE A 125 -1.96 9.11 -8.89
C ILE A 125 -0.65 9.34 -8.13
N ALA A 126 0.10 10.41 -8.44
CA ALA A 126 1.43 10.66 -7.90
C ALA A 126 1.48 10.67 -6.36
N PRO A 127 0.52 11.29 -5.62
CA PRO A 127 0.55 11.24 -4.15
C PRO A 127 0.40 9.82 -3.58
N TRP A 128 -0.40 8.98 -4.23
CA TRP A 128 -0.59 7.58 -3.82
C TRP A 128 0.64 6.73 -4.14
N GLY A 129 1.26 6.94 -5.31
CA GLY A 129 2.51 6.27 -5.67
C GLY A 129 3.68 6.66 -4.78
N ALA A 130 3.75 7.91 -4.33
CA ALA A 130 4.75 8.33 -3.34
C ALA A 130 4.51 7.62 -1.99
N ARG A 131 3.25 7.52 -1.54
CA ARG A 131 2.91 6.82 -0.29
C ARG A 131 3.20 5.32 -0.35
N LEU A 132 2.91 4.70 -1.49
CA LEU A 132 3.18 3.30 -1.73
C LEU A 132 4.68 3.00 -1.72
N ALA A 133 5.49 3.84 -2.38
CA ALA A 133 6.95 3.76 -2.32
C ALA A 133 7.50 3.87 -0.89
N SER A 134 7.00 4.83 -0.09
CA SER A 134 7.38 4.93 1.33
C SER A 134 7.00 3.68 2.14
N THR A 135 5.87 3.06 1.84
CA THR A 135 5.42 1.84 2.54
C THR A 135 6.23 0.61 2.15
N ILE A 136 6.68 0.52 0.89
CA ILE A 136 7.63 -0.51 0.46
C ILE A 136 8.94 -0.37 1.24
N GLN A 137 9.46 0.86 1.38
CA GLN A 137 10.67 1.09 2.17
C GLN A 137 10.48 0.68 3.64
N LEU A 138 9.36 1.09 4.26
CA LEU A 138 9.00 0.69 5.62
C LEU A 138 8.99 -0.83 5.80
N ALA A 139 8.38 -1.58 4.87
CA ALA A 139 8.35 -3.04 4.94
C ALA A 139 9.76 -3.65 4.84
N ASN A 140 10.61 -3.11 3.96
CA ASN A 140 12.00 -3.54 3.83
C ASN A 140 12.81 -3.25 5.11
N ASP A 141 12.60 -2.10 5.73
CA ASP A 141 13.28 -1.71 6.97
C ASP A 141 12.89 -2.64 8.13
N ILE A 142 11.60 -2.96 8.28
CA ILE A 142 11.13 -3.94 9.28
C ILE A 142 11.73 -5.32 9.00
N SER A 143 11.79 -5.75 7.73
CA SER A 143 12.39 -7.02 7.34
C SER A 143 13.86 -7.11 7.75
N ALA A 144 14.63 -6.06 7.49
CA ALA A 144 16.06 -5.99 7.80
C ALA A 144 16.36 -5.92 9.31
N GLN A 145 15.48 -5.29 10.11
CA GLN A 145 15.64 -5.23 11.57
C GLN A 145 15.29 -6.54 12.28
N ALA A 146 14.45 -7.37 11.65
CA ALA A 146 14.00 -8.64 12.19
C ALA A 146 14.86 -9.85 11.75
N ALA A 147 15.89 -9.63 10.94
CA ALA A 147 16.85 -10.64 10.46
C ALA A 147 18.12 -10.67 11.32
#